data_AF-A0A1S6XRH6-F1
#
_entry.id   AF-A0A1S6XRH6-F1
#
_cell.length_a   1.000
_cell.length_b   1.000
_cell.length_c   1.000
_cell.angle_alpha   90.00
_cell.angle_beta   90.00
_cell.angle_gamma   90.00
#
_symmetry.space_group_name_H-M   'P 1'
#
loop_
_entity.id
_entity.type
_entity.pdbx_description
1 polymer ?
#
loop_
_entity_poly.entity_id
_entity_poly.type
_entity_poly.pdbx_seq_one_letter_code
_entity_poly.pdbx_strand_id
1 'polypeptide(L)' 'MFLGALFTECIEDNCLASIEITGISSDSRQVLPGYVFVALQGKQGDGRQYVNDAIKRGARVIVTDYNCALEGYMFRFCVL' A
#
# COMPACT_ATOMS: atom_id res chain seq x y z
N MET A 1 -3.85 4.34 13.55
CA MET A 1 -4.57 5.41 12.83
C MET A 1 -5.38 4.74 11.73
N PHE A 2 -6.58 5.21 11.40
CA PHE A 2 -7.38 4.60 10.33
C PHE A 2 -7.05 5.22 8.98
N LEU A 3 -6.92 4.38 7.95
CA LEU A 3 -6.63 4.82 6.58
C LEU A 3 -7.70 5.79 6.06
N GLY A 4 -8.96 5.60 6.45
CA GLY A 4 -10.07 6.47 6.09
C GLY A 4 -9.95 7.90 6.64
N ALA A 5 -9.23 8.11 7.74
CA ALA A 5 -8.99 9.44 8.27
C ALA A 5 -7.91 10.22 7.48
N LEU A 6 -7.11 9.52 6.66
CA LEU A 6 -6.04 10.10 5.83
C LEU A 6 -6.49 10.39 4.39
N PHE A 7 -7.52 9.69 3.89
CA PHE A 7 -7.96 9.78 2.50
C PHE A 7 -9.49 9.87 2.37
N THR A 8 -10.12 10.70 3.20
CA THR A 8 -11.58 10.91 3.26
C THR A 8 -12.20 11.32 1.92
N GLU A 9 -11.46 12.06 1.07
CA GLU A 9 -11.97 12.58 -0.22
C GLU A 9 -11.70 11.63 -1.41
N CYS A 10 -11.00 10.50 -1.19
CA CYS A 10 -10.56 9.63 -2.29
C CYS A 10 -10.98 8.16 -2.14
N ILE A 11 -11.59 7.77 -1.02
CA ILE A 11 -11.97 6.38 -0.74
C ILE A 11 -13.50 6.30 -0.58
N GLU A 12 -14.20 5.80 -1.60
CA GLU A 12 -15.63 5.45 -1.51
C GLU A 12 -15.84 4.06 -0.88
N ASP A 13 -14.79 3.23 -0.83
CA ASP A 13 -14.84 1.89 -0.24
C ASP A 13 -14.64 1.94 1.29
N ASN A 14 -15.76 1.90 2.03
CA ASN A 14 -15.80 1.93 3.50
C ASN A 14 -14.96 0.83 4.19
N CYS A 15 -14.65 -0.27 3.47
CA CYS A 15 -13.76 -1.32 3.98
C CYS A 15 -12.30 -0.85 4.06
N LEU A 16 -11.81 -0.10 3.07
CA LEU A 16 -10.46 0.45 3.08
C LEU A 16 -10.30 1.52 4.17
N ALA A 17 -11.35 2.32 4.37
CA ALA A 17 -11.39 3.33 5.41
C ALA A 17 -11.18 2.76 6.82
N SER A 18 -11.61 1.52 7.04
CA SER A 18 -11.51 0.81 8.33
C SER A 18 -10.16 0.15 8.61
N ILE A 19 -9.23 0.15 7.64
CA ILE A 19 -7.91 -0.47 7.82
C ILE A 19 -7.10 0.36 8.84
N GLU A 20 -6.70 -0.30 9.93
CA GLU A 20 -5.71 0.28 10.84
C GLU A 20 -4.32 0.25 10.19
N ILE A 21 -3.75 1.43 10.06
CA ILE A 21 -2.37 1.62 9.65
C ILE A 21 -1.56 2.25 10.78
N THR A 22 -0.30 1.85 10.84
CA THR A 22 0.67 2.31 11.85
C THR A 22 1.70 3.27 11.27
N GLY A 23 1.85 3.30 9.94
CA GLY A 23 2.74 4.23 9.24
C GLY A 23 2.66 4.12 7.73
N ILE A 24 3.40 4.99 7.03
CA ILE A 24 3.50 5.03 5.56
C ILE A 24 4.99 5.08 5.21
N SER A 25 5.42 4.26 4.25
CA SER A 25 6.80 4.26 3.74
C SER A 25 6.84 4.00 2.23
N SER A 26 7.73 4.69 1.51
CA SER A 26 8.07 4.38 0.12
C SER A 26 9.35 3.55 -0.02
N ASP A 27 10.04 3.25 1.10
CA ASP A 27 11.19 2.36 1.15
C ASP A 27 10.77 1.03 1.79
N SER A 28 10.84 -0.06 1.03
CA SER A 28 10.45 -1.40 1.48
C SER A 28 11.29 -1.88 2.66
N ARG A 29 12.52 -1.36 2.82
CA ARG A 29 13.43 -1.72 3.92
C ARG A 29 12.96 -1.15 5.26
N GLN A 30 12.18 -0.06 5.22
CA GLN A 30 11.62 0.61 6.39
C GLN A 30 10.16 0.21 6.67
N VAL A 31 9.59 -0.71 5.88
CA VAL A 31 8.24 -1.23 6.11
C VAL A 31 8.22 -2.11 7.34
N LEU A 32 7.25 -1.84 8.21
CA LEU A 32 6.94 -2.60 9.41
C LEU A 32 5.50 -3.15 9.34
N PRO A 33 5.14 -4.13 10.18
CA PRO A 33 3.78 -4.63 10.27
C PRO A 33 2.75 -3.50 10.48
N GLY A 34 1.75 -3.44 9.61
CA GLY A 34 0.72 -2.40 9.65
C GLY A 34 1.02 -1.16 8.81
N TYR A 35 2.13 -1.14 8.06
CA TYR A 35 2.48 0.01 7.23
C TYR A 35 1.76 -0.02 5.88
N VAL A 36 1.59 1.18 5.33
CA VAL A 36 1.31 1.42 3.91
C VAL A 36 2.63 1.52 3.16
N PHE A 37 2.79 0.73 2.11
CA PHE A 37 3.91 0.82 1.19
C PHE A 37 3.51 1.57 -0.08
N VAL A 38 4.30 2.57 -0.46
CA VAL A 38 4.05 3.40 -1.65
C VAL A 38 5.03 3.00 -2.75
N ALA A 39 4.56 2.20 -3.70
CA ALA A 39 5.34 1.56 -4.76
C ALA A 39 5.34 2.35 -6.07
N LEU A 40 5.67 3.65 -5.99
CA LEU A 40 5.67 4.52 -7.17
C LEU A 40 6.94 4.35 -8.00
N GLN A 41 6.83 4.61 -9.31
CA GLN A 41 7.99 4.73 -10.17
C GLN A 41 8.78 5.99 -9.81
N GLY A 42 9.96 5.81 -9.21
CA GLY A 42 10.86 6.90 -8.84
C GLY A 42 11.95 7.15 -9.90
N LYS A 43 12.66 8.27 -9.76
CA LYS A 43 13.82 8.58 -10.61
C LYS A 43 15.02 7.64 -10.38
N GLN A 44 15.16 7.09 -9.17
CA GLN A 44 16.29 6.27 -8.75
C GLN A 44 16.02 4.77 -8.79
N GLY A 45 14.78 4.35 -9.03
CA GLY A 45 14.41 2.94 -9.03
C GLY A 45 12.91 2.75 -9.15
N ASP A 46 12.53 1.53 -9.53
CA ASP A 46 11.14 1.16 -9.68
C ASP A 46 10.62 0.55 -8.36
N GLY A 47 9.85 1.33 -7.59
CA GLY A 47 9.30 0.92 -6.28
C GLY A 47 8.46 -0.37 -6.35
N ARG A 48 7.94 -0.66 -7.54
CA ARG A 48 7.14 -1.82 -7.93
C ARG A 48 7.86 -3.14 -7.71
N GLN A 49 9.18 -3.15 -7.93
CA GLN A 49 10.00 -4.35 -7.77
C GLN A 49 10.07 -4.79 -6.30
N TYR A 50 9.81 -3.86 -5.36
CA TYR A 50 9.92 -4.10 -3.93
C TYR A 50 8.57 -4.36 -3.23
N VAL A 51 7.49 -4.46 -4.01
CA VAL A 51 6.15 -4.77 -3.51
C VAL A 51 6.13 -6.09 -2.74
N ASN A 52 6.74 -7.14 -3.30
CA ASN A 52 6.83 -8.44 -2.64
C ASN A 52 7.59 -8.39 -1.31
N ASP A 53 8.64 -7.57 -1.22
CA ASP A 53 9.39 -7.40 0.02
C ASP A 53 8.58 -6.66 1.08
N ALA A 54 7.82 -5.64 0.67
CA ALA A 54 6.92 -4.93 1.57
C ALA A 54 5.82 -5.85 2.13
N ILE A 55 5.23 -6.71 1.29
CA ILE A 55 4.24 -7.72 1.71
C ILE A 55 4.86 -8.67 2.75
N LYS A 56 6.04 -9.22 2.46
CA LYS A 56 6.75 -10.13 3.38
C LYS A 56 7.06 -9.49 4.74
N ARG A 57 7.25 -8.17 4.77
CA ARG A 57 7.50 -7.39 5.99
C ARG A 57 6.24 -7.02 6.76
N GLY A 58 5.05 -7.28 6.21
CA GLY A 58 3.77 -7.02 6.85
C GLY A 58 3.13 -5.70 6.44
N ALA A 59 3.42 -5.19 5.25
CA ALA A 59 2.63 -4.11 4.66
C ALA A 59 1.15 -4.53 4.64
N ARG A 60 0.30 -3.70 5.24
CA ARG A 60 -1.16 -3.86 5.20
C ARG A 60 -1.74 -3.27 3.95
N VAL A 61 -1.08 -2.24 3.40
CA VAL A 61 -1.54 -1.42 2.27
C VAL A 61 -0.43 -1.26 1.25
N ILE A 62 -0.74 -1.35 -0.04
CA ILE A 62 0.17 -1.02 -1.14
C ILE A 62 -0.50 -0.02 -2.07
N VAL A 63 0.12 1.15 -2.19
CA VAL A 63 -0.32 2.23 -3.07
C VAL A 63 0.60 2.28 -4.28
N THR A 64 0.04 2.30 -5.48
CA THR A 64 0.84 2.43 -6.69
C THR A 64 0.11 3.14 -7.83
N ASP A 65 0.86 3.63 -8.81
CA ASP A 65 0.37 4.42 -9.95
C ASP A 65 -0.07 3.57 -11.17
N TYR A 66 -0.13 2.25 -11.04
CA TYR A 66 -0.49 1.34 -12.13
C TYR A 66 -1.37 0.20 -11.61
N ASN A 67 -2.21 -0.34 -12.49
CA ASN A 67 -2.96 -1.56 -12.17
C ASN A 67 -2.01 -2.76 -12.22
N CYS A 68 -1.70 -3.34 -11.06
CA CYS A 68 -0.96 -4.59 -10.97
C CYS A 68 -1.91 -5.73 -10.62
N ALA A 69 -1.96 -6.77 -11.45
CA ALA A 69 -2.59 -8.03 -11.11
C ALA A 69 -1.52 -8.95 -10.48
N LEU A 70 -1.51 -9.04 -9.15
CA LEU A 70 -0.66 -10.01 -8.44
C LEU A 70 -1.43 -11.32 -8.28
N GLU A 71 -0.80 -12.45 -8.62
CA GLU A 71 -1.41 -13.78 -8.56
C GLU A 71 -2.03 -14.06 -7.19
N GLY A 72 -3.35 -14.23 -7.16
CA GLY A 72 -4.09 -14.77 -6.01
C GLY A 72 -4.74 -13.75 -5.08
N TYR A 73 -4.62 -12.45 -5.34
CA TYR A 73 -5.25 -11.42 -4.51
C TYR A 73 -6.17 -10.51 -5.34
N MET A 74 -7.49 -10.70 -5.23
CA MET A 74 -8.48 -9.76 -5.78
C MET A 74 -8.58 -8.53 -4.87
N PHE A 75 -7.87 -7.45 -5.18
CA PHE A 75 -8.06 -6.16 -4.52
C PHE A 75 -8.67 -5.16 -5.51
N ARG A 76 -9.84 -4.61 -5.17
CA ARG A 76 -10.66 -3.78 -6.06
C ARG A 76 -10.21 -2.32 -6.12
N PHE A 77 -9.22 -1.94 -5.32
CA PHE A 77 -8.42 -0.72 -5.44
C PHE A 77 -6.99 -1.09 -5.09
N CYS A 78 -6.00 -0.53 -5.79
CA CYS A 78 -4.59 -0.73 -5.45
C CYS A 78 -4.22 0.09 -4.22
N VAL A 79 -4.75 -0.37 -3.09
CA VAL A 79 -4.60 0.06 -1.72
C VAL A 79 -4.91 -1.23 -0.95
N LEU A 80 -3.89 -2.02 -0.62
CA LEU A 80 -4.05 -3.20 0.25
C LEU A 80 -4.75 -2.79 1.58
#